data_AF-A0A2H0DG24-F1
#
_entry.id   AF-A0A2H0DG24-F1
#
_cell.length_a   1.000
_cell.length_b   1.000
_cell.length_c   1.000
_cell.angle_alpha   90.00
_cell.angle_beta   90.00
_cell.angle_gamma   90.00
#
_symmetry.space_group_name_H-M   'P 1'
#
loop_
_entity.id
_entity.type
_entity.pdbx_description
1 polymer ?
#
loop_
_entity_poly.entity_id
_entity_poly.type
_entity_poly.pdbx_seq_one_letter_code
_entity_poly.pdbx_strand_id
1 'polypeptide(L)' 'VFDSIGLPAQLTVLAGTNYSLNANTITPSAGFVGELTVPVTVSDGWLSSEVFNASVTVNAAIDPDQGGQITWMTNFQLL' A
#
# COMPACT_ATOMS: atom_id res chain seq x y z
N VAL A 1 1.21 11.77 -37.36
CA VAL A 1 1.09 12.44 -36.05
C VAL A 1 1.44 11.41 -35.01
N PHE A 2 2.67 11.44 -34.51
CA PHE A 2 3.07 10.60 -33.39
C PHE A 2 2.41 11.19 -32.14
N ASP A 3 1.75 10.32 -31.39
CA ASP A 3 0.95 10.63 -30.21
C ASP A 3 1.56 11.79 -29.39
N SER A 4 0.82 12.89 -29.33
CA SER A 4 1.16 14.08 -28.55
C SER A 4 0.43 14.13 -27.20
N ILE A 5 -0.17 13.02 -26.76
CA ILE A 5 -0.77 12.89 -25.44
C ILE A 5 -0.11 11.75 -24.68
N GLY A 6 1.17 11.94 -24.31
CA GLY A 6 1.84 11.10 -23.32
C GLY A 6 1.09 11.14 -21.99
N LEU A 7 0.10 10.27 -21.85
CA LEU A 7 -0.66 10.11 -20.62
C LEU A 7 0.28 9.58 -19.54
N PRO A 8 0.18 10.07 -18.30
CA PRO A 8 1.11 9.69 -17.26
C PRO A 8 0.94 8.22 -16.90
N ALA A 9 2.06 7.54 -16.68
CA ALA A 9 2.02 6.21 -16.08
C ALA A 9 1.45 6.30 -14.66
N GLN A 10 0.58 5.35 -14.31
CA GLN A 10 -0.12 5.34 -13.04
C GLN A 10 -0.02 3.97 -12.36
N LEU A 11 0.36 3.96 -11.08
CA LEU A 11 0.20 2.81 -10.20
C LEU A 11 -1.15 2.92 -9.50
N THR A 12 -1.93 1.85 -9.54
CA THR A 12 -3.17 1.73 -8.77
C THR A 12 -3.02 0.62 -7.74
N VAL A 13 -3.29 0.94 -6.48
CA VAL A 13 -3.41 -0.05 -5.42
C VAL A 13 -4.87 -0.44 -5.30
N LEU A 14 -5.15 -1.73 -5.17
CA LEU A 14 -6.49 -2.27 -5.05
C LEU A 14 -6.81 -2.59 -3.59
N ALA A 15 -8.10 -2.62 -3.27
CA ALA A 15 -8.57 -3.02 -1.94
C ALA A 15 -8.22 -4.50 -1.65
N GLY A 16 -8.04 -4.81 -0.37
CA GLY A 16 -7.67 -6.14 0.09
C GLY A 16 -8.07 -6.36 1.54
N THR A 17 -7.53 -7.42 2.16
CA THR A 17 -7.87 -7.84 3.53
C THR A 17 -6.80 -7.37 4.51
N ASN A 18 -7.20 -7.04 5.75
CA ASN A 18 -6.32 -6.62 6.85
C ASN A 18 -5.59 -5.28 6.64
N TYR A 19 -6.06 -4.45 5.70
CA TYR A 19 -5.66 -3.06 5.58
C TYR A 19 -6.81 -2.18 5.07
N SER A 20 -6.77 -0.90 5.38
CA SER A 20 -7.57 0.12 4.71
C SER A 20 -6.74 0.79 3.61
N LEU A 21 -7.41 1.25 2.55
CA LEU A 21 -6.79 1.90 1.40
C LEU A 21 -7.27 3.35 1.28
N ASN A 22 -6.33 4.28 1.17
CA ASN A 22 -6.58 5.67 0.80
C ASN A 22 -5.66 6.06 -0.35
N ALA A 23 -6.23 6.24 -1.55
CA ALA A 23 -5.47 6.41 -2.80
C ALA A 23 -4.48 5.25 -3.03
N ASN A 24 -3.18 5.47 -2.82
CA ASN A 24 -2.13 4.47 -2.95
C ASN A 24 -1.48 4.12 -1.59
N THR A 25 -2.03 4.63 -0.49
CA THR A 25 -1.54 4.36 0.86
C THR A 25 -2.39 3.28 1.50
N ILE A 26 -1.76 2.16 1.86
CA ILE A 26 -2.37 1.12 2.69
C ILE A 26 -2.04 1.38 4.16
N THR A 27 -3.02 1.16 5.04
CA THR A 27 -2.82 1.18 6.49
C THR A 27 -3.24 -0.17 7.04
N PRO A 28 -2.31 -0.99 7.57
CA PRO A 28 -2.66 -2.27 8.19
C PRO A 28 -3.73 -2.08 9.26
N SER A 29 -4.64 -3.04 9.39
CA SER A 29 -5.61 -3.05 10.48
C SER A 29 -4.89 -3.02 11.83
N ALA A 30 -5.42 -2.26 12.79
CA ALA A 30 -4.90 -2.28 14.15
C ALA A 30 -4.89 -3.73 14.68
N GLY A 31 -3.75 -4.16 15.21
CA GLY A 31 -3.53 -5.54 15.64
C GLY A 31 -2.76 -6.40 14.64
N PHE A 32 -2.74 -6.05 13.36
CA PHE A 32 -2.25 -6.96 12.33
C PHE A 32 -0.72 -7.07 12.31
N VAL A 33 -0.23 -8.30 12.46
CA VAL A 33 1.17 -8.70 12.30
C VAL A 33 1.17 -9.92 11.40
N GLY A 34 1.94 -9.86 10.32
CA GLY A 34 1.94 -10.91 9.30
C GLY A 34 2.08 -10.34 7.90
N GLU A 35 1.81 -11.17 6.91
CA GLU A 35 1.93 -10.80 5.50
C GLU A 35 0.61 -10.26 4.95
N LEU A 36 0.66 -9.06 4.37
CA LEU A 36 -0.42 -8.51 3.56
C LEU A 36 -0.20 -8.87 2.10
N THR A 37 -1.25 -9.37 1.45
CA THR A 37 -1.33 -9.48 -0.01
C THR A 37 -2.01 -8.22 -0.55
N VAL A 38 -1.25 -7.43 -1.31
CA VAL A 38 -1.65 -6.12 -1.83
C VAL A 38 -1.71 -6.19 -3.36
N PRO A 39 -2.91 -6.35 -3.95
CA PRO A 39 -3.06 -6.36 -5.40
C PRO A 39 -2.82 -4.96 -5.98
N VAL A 40 -2.02 -4.88 -7.03
CA VAL A 40 -1.68 -3.64 -7.75
C VAL A 40 -1.77 -3.82 -9.26
N THR A 41 -2.04 -2.73 -9.96
CA THR A 41 -1.95 -2.64 -11.43
C THR A 41 -1.15 -1.40 -11.83
N VAL A 42 -0.48 -1.47 -12.97
CA VAL A 42 0.21 -0.32 -13.57
C VAL A 42 -0.40 -0.04 -14.93
N SER A 43 -0.63 1.24 -15.25
CA SER A 43 -1.05 1.69 -16.57
C SER A 43 0.00 2.60 -17.19
N ASP A 44 0.18 2.51 -18.50
CA ASP A 44 0.97 3.44 -19.32
C ASP A 44 0.11 4.57 -19.93
N GLY A 45 -1.14 4.71 -19.45
CA GLY A 45 -2.11 5.66 -19.97
C GLY A 45 -2.98 5.13 -21.11
N TRP A 46 -2.62 4.00 -21.72
CA TRP A 46 -3.38 3.36 -22.80
C TRP A 46 -3.91 1.99 -22.40
N LEU A 47 -3.05 1.19 -21.76
CA LEU A 47 -3.36 -0.15 -21.27
C LEU A 47 -3.03 -0.25 -19.79
N SER A 48 -3.68 -1.19 -19.11
CA SER A 48 -3.36 -1.58 -17.74
C SER A 48 -2.78 -2.97 -17.74
N SER A 49 -1.84 -3.23 -16.84
CA SER A 49 -1.30 -4.55 -16.58
C SER A 49 -2.34 -5.49 -16.00
N GLU A 50 -2.03 -6.79 -16.01
CA GLU A 50 -2.68 -7.75 -15.12
C GLU A 50 -2.41 -7.38 -13.65
N VAL A 51 -3.22 -7.95 -12.75
CA VAL A 51 -3.06 -7.75 -11.31
C VAL A 51 -1.81 -8.47 -10.83
N PHE A 52 -0.92 -7.74 -10.18
CA PHE A 52 0.21 -8.28 -9.45
C PHE A 52 -0.07 -8.25 -7.94
N ASN A 53 0.12 -9.37 -7.26
CA ASN A 53 -0.09 -9.47 -5.82
C ASN A 53 1.23 -9.18 -5.09
N ALA A 54 1.43 -7.94 -4.65
CA ALA A 54 2.59 -7.55 -3.86
C ALA A 54 2.48 -8.12 -2.43
N SER A 55 3.60 -8.54 -1.87
CA SER A 55 3.68 -9.06 -0.50
C SER A 55 4.32 -8.01 0.40
N VAL A 56 3.64 -7.64 1.49
CA VAL A 56 4.11 -6.65 2.46
C VAL A 56 4.10 -7.28 3.86
N THR A 57 5.27 -7.41 4.47
CA THR A 57 5.38 -7.92 5.84
C THR A 57 5.16 -6.80 6.85
N VAL A 58 4.17 -6.96 7.72
CA VAL A 58 3.89 -6.07 8.86
C VAL A 58 4.51 -6.69 10.10
N ASN A 59 5.54 -6.01 10.64
CA ASN A 59 6.21 -6.43 11.86
C ASN A 59 5.54 -5.80 13.08
N ALA A 60 5.58 -6.49 14.21
CA ALA A 60 5.14 -5.92 15.48
C ALA A 60 5.97 -4.67 15.80
N ALA A 61 5.29 -3.55 16.06
CA ALA A 61 5.93 -2.38 16.62
C ALA A 61 6.11 -2.60 18.13
N ILE A 62 7.35 -2.72 18.61
CA ILE A 62 7.65 -2.69 20.03
C ILE A 62 7.82 -1.20 20.38
N ASP A 63 6.93 -0.64 21.22
CA ASP A 63 7.16 0.69 21.79
C ASP A 63 8.16 0.57 22.96
N PRO A 64 9.40 1.11 22.83
CA PRO A 64 10.41 1.00 23.86
C PRO A 64 10.09 1.83 25.13
N ASP A 65 9.21 2.83 25.05
CA ASP A 65 8.91 3.74 26.16
C ASP A 65 7.70 3.28 26.99
N GLN A 66 6.94 2.28 26.50
CA GLN A 66 5.79 1.67 27.18
C GLN A 66 6.10 0.25 27.68
N GLY A 67 7.33 -0.02 28.11
CA GLY A 67 7.68 -1.28 28.78
C GLY A 67 7.35 -2.56 27.98
N GLY A 68 7.37 -2.49 26.64
CA GLY A 68 7.08 -3.62 25.76
C GLY A 68 5.62 -3.77 25.30
N GLN A 69 4.77 -2.75 25.44
CA GLN A 69 3.47 -2.73 24.75
C GLN A 69 3.55 -2.19 23.32
N ILE A 70 2.63 -2.62 22.47
CA ILE A 70 2.49 -2.18 21.07
C ILE A 70 1.64 -0.91 21.05
N THR A 71 2.25 0.26 20.85
CA THR A 71 1.54 1.53 20.65
C THR A 71 1.33 1.77 19.16
N TRP A 72 0.08 1.70 18.69
CA TRP A 72 -0.30 1.90 17.29
C TRP A 72 0.09 3.29 16.80
N MET A 73 1.16 3.41 16.02
CA MET A 73 1.51 4.68 15.38
C MET A 73 0.58 4.94 14.19
N THR A 74 -0.46 5.74 14.43
CA THR A 74 -1.29 6.38 13.40
C THR A 74 -0.57 7.63 12.87
N ASN A 75 0.29 7.46 11.87
CA ASN A 75 0.49 8.41 10.76
C ASN A 75 1.78 8.09 10.02
N PHE A 76 1.66 7.58 8.80
CA PHE A 76 2.72 7.71 7.81
C PHE A 76 2.24 8.74 6.78
N GLN A 77 2.77 9.96 6.85
CA GLN A 77 2.69 10.93 5.76
C GLN A 77 4.08 11.00 5.12
N LEU A 78 4.16 10.68 3.83
CA LEU A 78 5.38 10.82 3.05
C LEU A 78 5.53 12.31 2.66
N LEU A 79 6.66 12.92 3.02
CA LEU A 79 7.21 14.10 2.33
C LEU A 79 8.00 13.62 1.12
#